data_AF-A0A963N6M8-F1
#
_entry.id   AF-A0A963N6M8-F1
#
_cell.length_a   1.000
_cell.length_b   1.000
_cell.length_c   1.000
_cell.angle_alpha   90.00
_cell.angle_beta   90.00
_cell.angle_gamma   90.00
#
_symmetry.space_group_name_H-M   'P 1'
#
loop_
_entity.id
_entity.type
_entity.pdbx_description
1 polymer ?
#
loop_
_entity_poly.entity_id
_entity_poly.type
_entity_poly.pdbx_seq_one_letter_code
_entity_poly.pdbx_strand_id
1 'polypeptide(L)' 'EYCVFCHRSAEPGHQVRLTALSAQPLLEPGLRPGAASGAALAWPLVRAAVAFLNEMASFESAGVSKQA' A
#
# COMPACT_ATOMS: atom_id res chain seq x y z
N GLU A 1 9.27 -9.48 -10.72
CA GLU A 1 8.47 -8.40 -10.10
C GLU A 1 7.67 -8.99 -8.94
N TYR A 2 8.22 -8.99 -7.72
CA TYR A 2 7.57 -9.62 -6.54
C TYR A 2 7.60 -8.72 -5.29
N CYS A 3 8.23 -7.55 -5.37
CA CYS A 3 8.43 -6.68 -4.22
C CYS A 3 7.24 -5.74 -4.05
N VAL A 4 6.74 -5.64 -2.82
CA VAL A 4 5.84 -4.58 -2.38
C VAL A 4 6.65 -3.56 -1.60
N PHE A 5 6.77 -2.33 -2.13
CA PHE A 5 7.50 -1.25 -1.48
C PHE A 5 6.65 -0.67 -0.35
N CYS A 6 6.99 -0.99 0.90
CA CYS A 6 6.09 -0.76 2.03
C CYS A 6 6.06 0.70 2.51
N HIS A 7 7.21 1.34 2.71
CA HIS A 7 7.25 2.71 3.19
C HIS A 7 8.48 3.45 2.68
N ARG A 8 8.44 4.79 2.70
CA ARG A 8 9.62 5.64 2.57
C ARG A 8 10.23 5.92 3.95
N SER A 9 11.34 5.28 4.26
CA SER A 9 12.26 5.72 5.34
C SER A 9 12.64 7.20 5.17
N ALA A 10 12.77 7.92 6.28
CA ALA A 10 13.24 9.30 6.31
C ALA A 10 14.77 9.44 6.12
N GLU A 11 15.46 8.32 5.84
CA GLU A 11 16.85 8.34 5.37
C GLU A 11 16.92 8.89 3.94
N PRO A 12 17.74 9.93 3.66
CA PRO A 12 17.80 10.56 2.34
C PRO A 12 18.08 9.60 1.18
N GLY A 13 18.92 8.59 1.42
CA GLY A 13 19.29 7.60 0.40
C GLY A 13 18.13 6.70 -0.04
N HIS A 14 17.09 6.56 0.78
CA HIS A 14 16.00 5.64 0.45
C HIS A 14 15.10 6.18 -0.68
N GLN A 15 14.88 7.50 -0.74
CA GLN A 15 14.17 8.13 -1.86
C GLN A 15 14.90 7.89 -3.18
N VAL A 16 16.23 8.05 -3.18
CA VAL A 16 17.06 7.82 -4.37
C VAL A 16 16.91 6.38 -4.86
N ARG A 17 16.91 5.41 -3.93
CA ARG A 17 16.72 3.99 -4.24
C ARG A 17 15.33 3.70 -4.81
N LEU A 18 14.27 4.28 -4.23
CA LEU A 18 12.90 4.12 -4.74
C LEU A 18 12.78 4.67 -6.16
N THR A 19 13.34 5.85 -6.44
CA THR A 19 13.36 6.44 -7.79
C THR A 19 14.11 5.56 -8.79
N ALA A 20 15.28 5.03 -8.42
CA ALA A 20 16.06 4.14 -9.29
C ALA A 20 15.34 2.82 -9.60
N LEU A 21 14.46 2.37 -8.70
CA LEU A 21 13.63 1.18 -8.88
C LEU A 21 12.26 1.50 -9.52
N SER A 22 12.02 2.77 -9.87
CA SER A 22 10.71 3.26 -10.32
C SER A 22 9.55 2.81 -9.40
N ALA A 23 9.84 2.81 -8.10
CA ALA A 23 8.98 2.26 -7.07
C ALA A 23 8.26 3.37 -6.30
N GLN A 24 6.96 3.19 -6.09
CA GLN A 24 6.16 4.02 -5.19
C GLN A 24 5.87 3.25 -3.90
N PRO A 25 6.24 3.79 -2.72
CA PRO A 25 5.96 3.14 -1.45
C PRO A 25 4.48 3.29 -1.06
N LEU A 26 3.96 2.35 -0.29
CA LEU A 26 2.58 2.39 0.21
C LEU A 26 2.35 3.46 1.28
N LEU A 27 3.37 3.76 2.11
CA LEU A 27 3.27 4.66 3.27
C LEU A 27 4.43 5.66 3.34
N GLU A 28 4.18 6.86 3.84
CA GLU A 28 5.23 7.86 4.16
C GLU A 28 5.12 8.43 5.58
N PRO A 29 5.30 7.59 6.62
CA PRO A 29 5.07 7.99 8.01
C PRO A 29 6.22 8.80 8.64
N GLY A 30 7.29 9.11 7.89
CA GLY A 30 8.48 9.76 8.44
C GLY A 30 9.33 8.87 9.37
N LEU A 31 9.16 7.55 9.30
CA LEU A 31 9.90 6.59 10.10
C LEU A 31 11.37 6.48 9.64
N ARG A 32 12.26 6.29 10.61
CA ARG A 32 13.68 5.90 10.42
C ARG A 32 14.02 4.49 10.90
N PRO A 33 13.43 3.94 11.98
CA PRO A 33 13.92 2.69 12.54
C PRO A 33 13.64 1.50 11.62
N GLY A 34 14.63 0.60 11.52
CA GLY A 34 14.57 -0.64 10.74
C GLY A 34 13.77 -1.76 11.43
N ALA A 35 14.30 -2.98 11.41
CA ALA A 35 13.68 -4.18 11.98
C ALA A 35 12.29 -4.53 11.42
N ALA A 36 12.09 -4.32 10.11
CA ALA A 36 10.84 -4.62 9.38
C ALA A 36 9.58 -3.86 9.84
N SER A 37 9.72 -2.85 10.70
CA SER A 37 8.60 -2.04 11.21
C SER A 37 7.71 -1.46 10.09
N GLY A 38 8.31 -0.90 9.03
CA GLY A 38 7.56 -0.40 7.88
C GLY A 38 6.80 -1.48 7.10
N ALA A 39 7.32 -2.71 7.04
CA ALA A 39 6.62 -3.83 6.42
C ALA A 39 5.45 -4.31 7.29
N ALA A 40 5.67 -4.41 8.60
CA ALA A 40 4.62 -4.76 9.56
C ALA A 40 3.46 -3.74 9.54
N LEU A 41 3.76 -2.45 9.39
CA LEU A 41 2.75 -1.39 9.27
C LEU A 41 2.00 -1.41 7.92
N ALA A 42 2.65 -1.83 6.83
CA ALA A 42 2.02 -1.95 5.52
C ALA A 42 1.18 -3.23 5.36
N TRP A 43 1.43 -4.26 6.16
CA TRP A 43 0.76 -5.56 6.04
C TRP A 43 -0.77 -5.50 6.11
N PRO A 44 -1.39 -4.75 7.04
CA PRO A 44 -2.84 -4.58 7.07
C PRO A 44 -3.41 -3.98 5.78
N LEU A 45 -2.67 -3.08 5.12
CA LEU A 45 -3.12 -2.48 3.85
C LEU A 45 -3.14 -3.49 2.71
N VAL A 46 -2.13 -4.38 2.64
CA VAL A 46 -2.11 -5.48 1.66
C VAL A 46 -3.29 -6.42 1.90
N ARG A 47 -3.57 -6.77 3.16
CA ARG A 47 -4.75 -7.58 3.50
C ARG A 47 -6.06 -6.89 3.14
N ALA A 48 -6.18 -5.59 3.38
CA ALA A 48 -7.36 -4.81 3.04
C ALA A 48 -7.58 -4.75 1.53
N ALA A 49 -6.52 -4.63 0.72
CA ALA A 49 -6.64 -4.67 -0.74
C ALA A 49 -7.18 -6.03 -1.24
N VAL A 50 -6.70 -7.13 -0.66
CA VAL A 50 -7.22 -8.48 -0.97
C VAL A 50 -8.68 -8.62 -0.55
N ALA A 51 -9.03 -8.19 0.67
CA ALA A 51 -10.41 -8.23 1.15
C ALA A 51 -11.34 -7.38 0.26
N PHE A 52 -10.89 -6.18 -0.13
CA PHE A 52 -11.65 -5.32 -1.03
C PHE A 52 -11.99 -6.01 -2.35
N LEU A 53 -11.02 -6.67 -2.98
CA LEU A 53 -11.25 -7.38 -4.24
C LEU A 53 -12.21 -8.57 -4.10
N ASN A 54 -12.19 -9.25 -2.96
CA ASN A 54 -12.97 -10.48 -2.74
C ASN A 54 -14.37 -10.23 -2.16
N GLU A 55 -14.53 -9.16 -1.36
CA GLU A 55 -15.68 -8.97 -0.48
C GLU A 55 -16.47 -7.70 -0.80
N MET A 56 -15.93 -6.78 -1.62
CA MET A 56 -16.69 -5.59 -1.99
C MET A 56 -17.88 -5.98 -2.90
N ALA A 57 -19.07 -5.59 -2.47
CA ALA A 57 -20.28 -5.74 -3.27
C ALA A 57 -20.17 -4.96 -4.58
N SER A 58 -20.62 -5.56 -5.67
CA SER A 58 -20.84 -4.84 -6.93
C SER A 58 -21.92 -3.77 -6.78
N PHE A 59 -21.92 -2.75 -7.65
CA PHE A 59 -22.96 -1.72 -7.66
C PHE A 59 -24.37 -2.28 -7.80
N GLU A 60 -24.54 -3.36 -8.57
CA GLU A 60 -25.82 -4.05 -8.71
C GLU A 60 -26.25 -4.70 -7.40
N SER A 61 -25.39 -5.53 -6.79
CA SER A 61 -25.69 -6.19 -5.51
C SER A 61 -25.85 -5.21 -4.35
N ALA A 62 -25.23 -4.03 -4.44
CA ALA A 62 -25.37 -2.96 -3.46
C ALA A 62 -26.61 -2.07 -3.70
N GLY A 63 -27.37 -2.29 -4.78
CA GLY A 63 -28.58 -1.52 -5.10
C GLY A 63 -28.31 -0.10 -5.60
N VAL A 64 -27.10 0.21 -6.05
CA VAL A 64 -26.65 1.55 -6.45
C VAL A 64 -26.82 1.81 -7.95
N SER A 65 -27.13 0.78 -8.76
CA SER A 65 -27.19 0.88 -10.22
C SER A 65 -28.41 1.62 -10.82
N LYS A 66 -29.31 2.18 -10.00
CA LYS A 66 -30.61 2.71 -10.46
C LYS A 66 -30.84 4.22 -10.25
N GLN A 67 -29.80 5.02 -10.09
CA GLN A 67 -29.91 6.48 -10.11
C GLN A 67 -29.14 7.04 -11.30
N ALA A 68 -29.88 7.32 -12.37
CA ALA A 68 -29.52 8.23 -13.44
C ALA A 68 -30.57 9.34 -13.47
#